data_AF-A0A368AK50-F1
#
_entry.id   AF-A0A368AK50-F1
#
_cell.length_a   1.000
_cell.length_b   1.000
_cell.length_c   1.000
_cell.angle_alpha   90.00
_cell.angle_beta   90.00
_cell.angle_gamma   90.00
#
_symmetry.space_group_name_H-M   'P 1'
#
loop_
_entity.id
_entity.type
_entity.pdbx_description
1 polymer ?
#
loop_
_entity_poly.entity_id
_entity_poly.type
_entity_poly.pdbx_seq_one_letter_code
_entity_poly.pdbx_strand_id
1 'polypeptide(L)'
;PSMTVRNPTTQEMRHHIDGLKGTAPLEEVQFEAGTLLVIEVKTTLGKSKTPGFLKTQAAGGNANVERIQKLIARKKGGWNIDNLKTVTPDIAAKAAHLRNAMSSGKISYLHAQVFFSPDGQLSTLAGSSTGIQINKW
;
A
#
# COMPACT_ATOMS: atom_id res chain seq x y z
N PRO A 1 19.22 2.30 2.53
CA PRO A 1 18.00 2.40 3.37
C PRO A 1 17.32 1.03 3.42
N SER A 2 16.80 0.60 4.57
CA SER A 2 16.12 -0.70 4.67
C SER A 2 14.79 -0.59 5.40
N MET A 3 13.94 -1.59 5.23
CA MET A 3 12.69 -1.75 5.97
C MET A 3 12.42 -3.23 6.22
N THR A 4 12.09 -3.57 7.45
CA THR A 4 11.58 -4.90 7.79
C THR A 4 10.11 -4.99 7.38
N VAL A 5 9.79 -5.99 6.56
CA VAL A 5 8.44 -6.26 6.06
C VAL A 5 8.09 -7.73 6.26
N ARG A 6 6.81 -8.05 6.25
CA ARG A 6 6.30 -9.41 6.22
C ARG A 6 6.43 -9.98 4.80
N ASN A 7 6.81 -11.24 4.71
CA ASN A 7 6.83 -12.02 3.48
C ASN A 7 5.79 -13.17 3.57
N PRO A 8 4.49 -12.87 3.49
CA PRO A 8 3.44 -13.86 3.70
C PRO A 8 3.51 -14.97 2.63
N THR A 9 3.73 -16.20 3.08
CA THR A 9 3.83 -17.39 2.23
C THR A 9 2.48 -18.05 1.94
N THR A 10 1.41 -17.60 2.60
CA THR A 10 0.04 -18.08 2.40
C THR A 10 -0.95 -16.92 2.29
N GLN A 11 -2.11 -17.16 1.67
CA GLN A 11 -3.20 -16.18 1.61
C GLN A 11 -3.78 -15.86 2.99
N GLU A 12 -3.79 -16.84 3.90
CA GLU A 12 -4.24 -16.65 5.27
C GLU A 12 -3.34 -15.63 6.00
N MET A 13 -2.02 -15.79 5.92
CA MET A 13 -1.06 -14.81 6.45
C MET A 13 -1.19 -13.44 5.78
N ARG A 14 -1.46 -13.41 4.46
CA ARG A 14 -1.60 -12.16 3.69
C ARG A 14 -2.86 -11.36 4.04
N HIS A 15 -3.90 -12.00 4.54
CA HIS A 15 -5.21 -11.36 4.73
C HIS A 15 -5.65 -11.22 6.18
N HIS A 16 -4.94 -11.87 7.11
CA HIS A 16 -5.23 -11.81 8.54
C HIS A 16 -4.11 -11.14 9.32
N ILE A 17 -4.50 -10.69 10.51
CA ILE A 17 -3.60 -10.28 11.57
C ILE A 17 -2.67 -11.45 11.94
N ASP A 18 -1.38 -11.17 12.12
CA ASP A 18 -0.38 -12.16 12.55
C ASP A 18 -0.77 -12.75 13.90
N GLY A 19 -0.50 -14.05 14.08
CA GLY A 19 -0.84 -14.80 15.28
C GLY A 19 -2.23 -15.43 15.25
N LEU A 20 -3.18 -14.91 14.44
CA LEU A 20 -4.52 -15.49 14.34
C LEU A 20 -4.56 -16.73 13.42
N LYS A 21 -3.86 -16.67 12.29
CA LYS A 21 -3.80 -17.73 11.26
C LYS A 21 -2.36 -18.06 10.86
N GLY A 22 -1.46 -17.96 11.84
CA GLY A 22 -0.01 -18.02 11.66
C GLY A 22 0.63 -16.64 11.63
N THR A 23 1.96 -16.63 11.62
CA THR A 23 2.77 -15.41 11.59
C THR A 23 3.59 -15.44 10.31
N ALA A 24 3.49 -14.39 9.50
CA ALA A 24 4.32 -14.27 8.30
C ALA A 24 5.80 -14.13 8.69
N PRO A 25 6.73 -14.80 8.00
CA PRO A 25 8.15 -14.55 8.22
C PRO A 25 8.47 -13.09 7.89
N LEU A 26 9.46 -12.54 8.59
CA LEU A 26 9.97 -11.20 8.34
C LEU A 26 11.14 -11.25 7.37
N GLU A 27 11.26 -10.22 6.56
CA GLU A 27 12.36 -10.00 5.63
C GLU A 27 12.81 -8.55 5.71
N GLU A 28 14.12 -8.32 5.74
CA GLU A 28 14.67 -6.99 5.56
C GLU A 28 14.81 -6.68 4.07
N VAL A 29 14.07 -5.68 3.59
CA VAL A 29 14.18 -5.20 2.21
C VAL A 29 15.16 -4.05 2.16
N GLN A 30 16.20 -4.20 1.35
CA GLN A 30 17.19 -3.17 1.07
C GLN A 30 16.75 -2.34 -0.14
N PHE A 31 16.84 -1.02 -0.03
CA PHE A 31 16.49 -0.09 -1.09
C PHE A 31 17.72 0.69 -1.56
N GLU A 32 17.87 0.80 -2.87
CA GLU A 32 18.85 1.68 -3.48
C GLU A 32 18.52 3.15 -3.22
N ALA A 33 19.54 3.99 -3.14
CA ALA A 33 19.36 5.43 -3.02
C ALA A 33 18.56 5.99 -4.22
N GLY A 34 17.55 6.80 -3.90
CA GLY A 34 16.63 7.38 -4.90
C GLY A 34 15.47 6.46 -5.31
N THR A 35 15.30 5.30 -4.66
CA THR A 35 14.11 4.46 -4.86
C THR A 35 12.86 5.15 -4.30
N LEU A 36 11.82 5.30 -5.12
CA LEU A 36 10.52 5.75 -4.66
C LEU A 36 9.76 4.57 -4.05
N LEU A 37 9.34 4.71 -2.79
CA LEU A 37 8.48 3.74 -2.13
C LEU A 37 7.01 4.09 -2.38
N VAL A 38 6.27 3.14 -2.95
CA VAL A 38 4.82 3.23 -3.09
C VAL A 38 4.18 2.22 -2.16
N ILE A 39 3.42 2.72 -1.18
CA ILE A 39 2.72 1.90 -0.20
C ILE A 39 1.22 1.98 -0.47
N GLU A 40 0.64 0.88 -0.93
CA GLU A 40 -0.81 0.73 -0.95
C GLU A 40 -1.28 0.51 0.50
N VAL A 41 -2.32 1.21 0.96
CA VAL A 41 -2.84 1.06 2.32
C VAL A 41 -4.25 0.47 2.27
N LYS A 42 -4.49 -0.57 3.08
CA LYS A 42 -5.81 -1.17 3.29
C LYS A 42 -6.19 -1.10 4.74
N THR A 43 -7.38 -0.58 5.00
CA THR A 43 -7.92 -0.44 6.35
C THR A 43 -9.02 -1.46 6.59
N THR A 44 -9.05 -2.02 7.80
CA THR A 44 -10.05 -3.00 8.24
C THR A 44 -10.60 -2.55 9.58
N LEU A 45 -11.91 -2.34 9.70
CA LEU A 45 -12.55 -1.90 10.95
C LEU A 45 -13.28 -3.05 11.64
N GLY A 46 -12.99 -3.28 12.92
CA GLY A 46 -13.70 -4.23 13.79
C GLY A 46 -13.54 -5.70 13.37
N LYS A 47 -12.63 -6.00 12.45
CA LYS A 47 -12.43 -7.33 11.88
C LYS A 47 -10.95 -7.69 11.87
N SER A 48 -10.67 -8.98 12.01
CA SER A 48 -9.32 -9.55 11.91
C SER A 48 -8.90 -9.90 10.48
N LYS A 49 -9.80 -9.68 9.51
CA LYS A 49 -9.61 -9.93 8.08
C LYS A 49 -10.16 -8.76 7.28
N THR A 50 -9.42 -8.28 6.29
CA THR A 50 -9.94 -7.36 5.26
C THR A 50 -10.92 -8.15 4.35
N PRO A 51 -12.24 -7.93 4.42
CA PRO A 51 -13.21 -8.74 3.68
C PRO A 51 -13.19 -8.35 2.20
N GLY A 52 -12.97 -9.34 1.33
CA GLY A 52 -12.99 -9.16 -0.12
C GLY A 52 -11.84 -8.26 -0.62
N PHE A 53 -10.99 -8.81 -1.47
CA PHE A 53 -10.13 -7.95 -2.27
C PHE A 53 -11.02 -7.18 -3.26
N LEU A 54 -11.08 -5.85 -3.14
CA LEU A 54 -11.66 -5.06 -4.21
C LEU A 54 -10.90 -5.41 -5.50
N LYS A 55 -11.59 -5.61 -6.63
CA LYS A 55 -10.93 -5.94 -7.91
C LYS A 55 -9.82 -4.94 -8.26
N THR A 56 -9.97 -3.69 -7.85
CA THR A 56 -8.99 -2.61 -7.99
C THR A 56 -7.72 -2.82 -7.16
N GLN A 57 -7.79 -3.55 -6.05
CA GLN A 57 -6.66 -3.84 -5.16
C GLN A 57 -5.98 -5.17 -5.49
N ALA A 58 -6.65 -6.06 -6.24
CA ALA A 58 -6.13 -7.39 -6.58
C ALA A 58 -4.95 -7.34 -7.55
N ALA A 59 -4.91 -6.31 -8.41
CA ALA A 59 -3.86 -6.13 -9.40
C ALA A 59 -2.53 -5.62 -8.79
N GLY A 60 -2.53 -5.17 -7.53
CA GLY A 60 -1.35 -4.70 -6.81
C GLY A 60 -0.92 -3.25 -7.10
N GLY A 61 0.12 -2.81 -6.38
CA GLY A 61 0.59 -1.42 -6.40
C GLY A 61 1.04 -0.94 -7.78
N ASN A 62 1.75 -1.78 -8.55
CA ASN A 62 2.20 -1.43 -9.90
C ASN A 62 1.04 -1.10 -10.83
N ALA A 63 0.08 -2.03 -10.96
CA ALA A 63 -1.09 -1.84 -11.81
C ALA A 63 -1.94 -0.64 -11.36
N ASN A 64 -2.02 -0.38 -10.05
CA ASN A 64 -2.73 0.77 -9.50
C ASN A 64 -2.07 2.09 -9.86
N VAL A 65 -0.75 2.19 -9.72
CA VAL A 65 -0.01 3.40 -10.11
C VAL A 65 -0.14 3.62 -11.62
N GLU A 66 0.03 2.58 -12.44
CA GLU A 66 -0.11 2.70 -13.89
C GLU A 66 -1.51 3.18 -14.29
N ARG A 67 -2.55 2.62 -13.67
CA ARG A 67 -3.95 3.05 -13.87
C ARG A 67 -4.14 4.51 -13.49
N ILE A 68 -3.66 4.94 -12.33
CA ILE A 68 -3.76 6.33 -11.86
C ILE A 68 -3.06 7.28 -12.85
N GLN A 69 -1.85 6.93 -13.30
CA GLN A 69 -1.11 7.74 -14.27
C GLN A 69 -1.85 7.85 -15.61
N LYS A 70 -2.46 6.76 -16.08
CA LYS A 70 -3.32 6.77 -17.28
C LYS A 70 -4.56 7.65 -17.09
N LEU A 71 -5.19 7.62 -15.91
CA LEU A 71 -6.35 8.47 -15.60
C LEU A 71 -5.96 9.95 -15.58
N ILE A 72 -4.82 10.29 -14.97
CA ILE A 72 -4.26 11.65 -14.96
C ILE A 72 -3.96 12.13 -16.39
N ALA A 73 -3.25 11.31 -17.17
CA ALA A 73 -2.88 11.66 -18.56
C ALA A 73 -4.11 11.89 -19.44
N ARG A 74 -5.19 11.11 -19.22
CA ARG A 74 -6.44 11.20 -19.99
C ARG A 74 -7.46 12.19 -19.39
N LYS A 75 -7.16 12.83 -18.26
CA LYS A 75 -8.06 13.74 -17.53
C LYS A 75 -9.44 13.11 -17.23
N LYS A 76 -9.49 11.80 -16.92
CA LYS A 76 -10.76 11.07 -16.77
C LYS A 76 -11.23 10.97 -15.33
N GLY A 77 -12.54 10.99 -15.10
CA GLY A 77 -13.16 10.63 -13.80
C GLY A 77 -12.65 11.47 -12.63
N GLY A 78 -12.46 12.78 -12.83
CA GLY A 78 -11.94 13.69 -11.81
C GLY A 78 -10.41 13.73 -11.68
N TRP A 79 -9.68 12.83 -12.35
CA TRP A 79 -8.22 12.81 -12.39
C TRP A 79 -7.65 13.87 -13.34
N ASN A 80 -8.01 15.13 -13.11
CA ASN A 80 -7.37 16.27 -13.75
C ASN A 80 -6.46 16.93 -12.71
N ILE A 81 -5.20 17.22 -13.09
CA ILE A 81 -4.23 17.88 -12.21
C ILE A 81 -4.81 19.17 -11.61
N ASP A 82 -5.54 19.97 -12.38
CA ASP A 82 -6.10 21.23 -11.87
C ASP A 82 -7.18 21.00 -10.82
N ASN A 83 -7.99 19.94 -10.96
CA ASN A 83 -8.95 19.54 -9.93
C ASN A 83 -8.23 19.00 -8.69
N LEU A 84 -7.23 18.15 -8.89
CA LEU A 84 -6.49 17.51 -7.81
C LEU A 84 -5.66 18.51 -6.98
N LYS A 85 -5.20 19.61 -7.59
CA LYS A 85 -4.46 20.69 -6.89
C LYS A 85 -5.24 21.29 -5.72
N THR A 86 -6.58 21.26 -5.77
CA THR A 86 -7.43 21.79 -4.68
C THR A 86 -7.27 21.02 -3.38
N VAL A 87 -6.96 19.72 -3.46
CA VAL A 87 -6.77 18.82 -2.30
C VAL A 87 -5.27 18.53 -2.08
N THR A 88 -4.46 18.60 -3.14
CA THR A 88 -3.04 18.28 -3.12
C THR A 88 -2.28 19.25 -4.03
N PRO A 89 -1.84 20.41 -3.51
CA PRO A 89 -1.21 21.46 -4.32
C PRO A 89 0.02 21.00 -5.12
N ASP A 90 0.75 20.03 -4.59
CA ASP A 90 1.97 19.45 -5.17
C ASP A 90 1.69 18.23 -6.10
N ILE A 91 0.44 17.98 -6.47
CA ILE A 91 0.05 16.79 -7.26
C ILE A 91 0.80 16.67 -8.60
N ALA A 92 1.11 17.79 -9.24
CA ALA A 92 1.85 17.80 -10.50
C ALA A 92 3.27 17.24 -10.32
N ALA A 93 3.96 17.66 -9.26
CA ALA A 93 5.29 17.17 -8.91
C ALA A 93 5.23 15.69 -8.49
N LYS A 94 4.26 15.30 -7.66
CA LYS A 94 4.05 13.90 -7.26
C LYS A 94 3.81 12.98 -8.47
N ALA A 95 2.96 13.38 -9.41
CA ALA A 95 2.71 12.63 -10.63
C ALA A 95 3.97 12.50 -11.50
N ALA A 96 4.78 13.57 -11.58
CA ALA A 96 6.05 13.55 -12.30
C ALA A 96 7.08 12.62 -11.63
N HIS A 97 7.25 12.69 -10.31
CA HIS A 97 8.13 11.79 -9.57
C HIS A 97 7.73 10.33 -9.72
N LEU A 98 6.43 10.02 -9.65
CA LEU A 98 5.93 8.67 -9.92
C LEU A 98 6.27 8.21 -11.34
N ARG A 99 6.07 9.05 -12.37
CA ARG A 99 6.43 8.69 -13.75
C ARG A 99 7.92 8.42 -13.90
N ASN A 100 8.76 9.28 -13.32
CA ASN A 100 10.22 9.15 -13.41
C ASN A 100 10.72 7.90 -12.67
N ALA A 101 10.14 7.59 -11.51
CA ALA A 101 10.47 6.37 -10.77
C ALA A 101 10.05 5.10 -11.54
N MET A 102 8.87 5.12 -12.18
CA MET A 102 8.43 4.03 -13.05
C MET A 102 9.34 3.84 -14.27
N SER A 103 9.70 4.92 -14.97
CA SER A 103 10.53 4.83 -16.19
C SER A 103 11.97 4.44 -15.90
N SER A 104 12.50 4.83 -14.74
CA SER A 104 13.86 4.46 -14.32
C SER A 104 13.95 3.10 -13.64
N GLY A 105 12.82 2.43 -13.36
CA GLY A 105 12.77 1.20 -12.56
C GLY A 105 13.06 1.41 -11.07
N LYS A 106 13.32 2.64 -10.61
CA LYS A 106 13.61 2.99 -9.21
C LYS A 106 12.32 3.15 -8.40
N ILE A 107 11.48 2.13 -8.40
CA ILE A 107 10.21 2.10 -7.69
C ILE A 107 10.02 0.76 -6.98
N SER A 108 9.64 0.80 -5.72
CA SER A 108 9.32 -0.39 -4.93
C SER A 108 7.89 -0.31 -4.42
N TYR A 109 7.16 -1.41 -4.56
CA TYR A 109 5.75 -1.51 -4.16
C TYR A 109 5.63 -2.34 -2.88
N LEU A 110 5.00 -1.76 -1.88
CA LEU A 110 4.67 -2.40 -0.62
C LEU A 110 3.17 -2.28 -0.35
N HIS A 111 2.69 -3.09 0.58
CA HIS A 111 1.30 -3.06 0.99
C HIS A 111 1.22 -2.99 2.52
N ALA A 112 0.52 -1.99 3.06
CA ALA A 112 0.23 -1.85 4.47
C ALA A 112 -1.22 -2.24 4.76
N GLN A 113 -1.40 -3.22 5.64
CA GLN A 113 -2.70 -3.54 6.22
C GLN A 113 -2.81 -2.91 7.60
N VAL A 114 -3.86 -2.14 7.80
CA VAL A 114 -4.16 -1.42 9.03
C VAL A 114 -5.46 -1.98 9.59
N PHE A 115 -5.40 -2.51 10.80
CA PHE A 115 -6.52 -3.10 11.50
C PHE A 115 -6.93 -2.18 12.64
N PHE A 116 -8.20 -1.82 12.67
CA PHE A 116 -8.82 -1.03 13.73
C PHE A 116 -9.73 -1.92 14.57
N SER A 117 -9.76 -1.69 15.88
CA SER A 117 -10.76 -2.26 16.80
C SER A 117 -12.15 -1.65 16.55
N PRO A 118 -13.23 -2.24 17.11
CA PRO A 118 -14.60 -1.75 16.88
C PRO A 118 -14.84 -0.30 17.31
N ASP A 119 -14.04 0.24 18.22
CA ASP A 119 -14.04 1.63 18.68
C ASP A 119 -13.22 2.59 17.78
N GLY A 120 -12.64 2.07 16.69
CA GLY A 120 -11.84 2.85 15.73
C GLY A 120 -10.38 3.07 16.13
N GLN A 121 -9.92 2.51 17.26
CA GLN A 121 -8.50 2.54 17.64
C GLN A 121 -7.69 1.52 16.85
N LEU A 122 -6.35 1.66 16.81
CA LEU A 122 -5.50 0.64 16.19
C LEU A 122 -5.62 -0.69 16.97
N SER A 123 -5.78 -1.79 16.25
CA SER A 123 -5.96 -3.10 16.85
C SER A 123 -4.66 -3.59 17.50
N THR A 124 -4.73 -3.88 18.80
CA THR A 124 -3.62 -4.49 19.55
C THR A 124 -3.47 -6.00 19.31
N LEU A 125 -4.38 -6.61 18.54
CA LEU A 125 -4.34 -8.03 18.20
C LEU A 125 -3.17 -8.40 17.28
N ALA A 126 -2.59 -7.42 16.57
CA ALA A 126 -1.42 -7.65 15.74
C ALA A 126 -0.18 -7.93 16.60
N GLY A 127 0.62 -8.93 16.23
CA GLY A 127 1.84 -9.31 16.96
C GLY A 127 2.89 -8.20 17.12
N SER A 128 2.75 -7.08 16.40
CA SER A 128 3.55 -5.85 16.55
C SER A 128 2.94 -4.83 17.51
N SER A 129 1.74 -5.08 18.06
CA SER A 129 0.91 -4.18 18.89
C SER A 129 0.51 -2.83 18.25
N THR A 130 0.87 -2.59 16.98
CA THR A 130 0.56 -1.35 16.27
C THR A 130 -0.69 -1.44 15.38
N GLY A 131 -1.28 -2.63 15.22
CA GLY A 131 -2.37 -2.86 14.26
C GLY A 131 -1.98 -2.67 12.80
N ILE A 132 -0.70 -2.43 12.50
CA ILE A 132 -0.17 -2.16 11.16
C ILE A 132 0.78 -3.28 10.76
N GLN A 133 0.56 -3.84 9.58
CA GLN A 133 1.35 -4.90 9.00
C GLN A 133 1.79 -4.51 7.59
N ILE A 134 3.10 -4.33 7.39
CA ILE A 134 3.68 -4.01 6.08
C ILE A 134 4.13 -5.31 5.43
N ASN A 135 3.66 -5.57 4.23
CA ASN A 135 3.88 -6.79 3.48
C ASN A 135 4.60 -6.50 2.17
N LYS A 136 5.42 -7.45 1.73
CA LYS A 136 5.71 -7.61 0.30
C LYS A 136 4.42 -7.95 -0.44
N TRP A 137 4.24 -7.36 -1.62
CA TRP A 137 3.13 -7.66 -2.49
C TRP A 137 3.53 -8.68 -3.54
#